data_AF-A0A944T991-F1
#
_entry.id   AF-A0A944T991-F1
#
_cell.length_a   1.000
_cell.length_b   1.000
_cell.length_c   1.000
_cell.angle_alpha   90.00
_cell.angle_beta   90.00
_cell.angle_gamma   90.00
#
_symmetry.space_group_name_H-M   'P 1'
#
loop_
_entity.id
_entity.type
_entity.pdbx_description
1 polymer ?
#
loop_
_entity_poly.entity_id
_entity_poly.type
_entity_poly.pdbx_seq_one_letter_code
_entity_poly.pdbx_strand_id
1 'polypeptide(L)'
;MPALYVLSVPEFQPLIDYAEAAAELTVLAQGDYRKIECAGTVTIPRAATGMGQAVWFGALVGGFEGVILEFNENRLMIGPNIT
;
A
#
# COMPACT_ATOMS: atom_id res chain seq x y z
N MET A 1 -5.74 -10.36 -7.60
CA MET A 1 -6.31 -9.21 -6.86
C MET A 1 -5.13 -8.29 -6.54
N PRO A 2 -5.15 -7.00 -6.86
CA PRO A 2 -3.98 -6.17 -6.62
C PRO A 2 -3.64 -6.11 -5.15
N ALA A 3 -2.35 -6.11 -4.85
CA ALA A 3 -1.84 -6.13 -3.49
C ALA A 3 -0.54 -5.34 -3.37
N LEU A 4 -0.32 -4.77 -2.20
CA LEU A 4 0.91 -4.11 -1.77
C LEU A 4 1.52 -4.88 -0.60
N TYR A 5 2.82 -5.13 -0.64
CA TYR A 5 3.56 -5.76 0.46
C TYR A 5 4.38 -4.71 1.20
N VAL A 6 4.06 -4.49 2.46
CA VAL A 6 4.67 -3.46 3.31
C VAL A 6 5.44 -4.12 4.44
N LEU A 7 6.71 -3.77 4.63
CA LEU A 7 7.52 -4.27 5.73
C LEU A 7 6.99 -3.73 7.07
N SER A 8 6.82 -4.60 8.07
CA SER A 8 6.25 -4.27 9.39
C SER A 8 7.30 -3.64 10.32
N VAL A 9 7.84 -2.48 9.92
CA VAL A 9 8.79 -1.68 10.70
C VAL A 9 8.20 -0.31 11.04
N PRO A 10 8.67 0.38 12.11
CA PRO A 10 8.09 1.63 12.57
C PRO A 10 7.92 2.72 11.49
N GLU A 11 8.84 2.77 10.52
CA GLU A 11 8.83 3.72 9.42
C GLU A 11 7.59 3.57 8.53
N PHE A 12 7.09 2.33 8.33
CA PHE A 12 5.92 2.04 7.52
C PHE A 12 4.64 1.84 8.32
N GLN A 13 4.71 1.87 9.66
CA GLN A 13 3.53 1.72 10.51
C GLN A 13 2.38 2.69 10.14
N PRO A 14 2.62 3.98 9.81
CA PRO A 14 1.52 4.88 9.42
C PRO A 14 0.76 4.44 8.16
N LEU A 15 1.42 3.72 7.23
CA LEU A 15 0.77 3.12 6.06
C LEU A 15 -0.11 1.93 6.45
N ILE A 16 0.39 1.09 7.36
CA ILE A 16 -0.32 -0.09 7.86
C ILE A 16 -1.56 0.37 8.65
N ASP A 17 -1.40 1.34 9.56
CA ASP A 17 -2.49 1.89 10.38
C ASP A 17 -3.60 2.48 9.50
N TYR A 18 -3.23 3.24 8.46
CA TYR A 18 -4.19 3.75 7.47
C TYR A 18 -4.95 2.61 6.79
N ALA A 19 -4.22 1.58 6.34
CA ALA A 19 -4.82 0.46 5.61
C ALA A 19 -5.74 -0.39 6.50
N GLU A 20 -5.41 -0.58 7.77
CA GLU A 20 -6.25 -1.31 8.74
C GLU A 20 -7.53 -0.52 9.08
N ALA A 21 -7.51 0.81 9.01
CA ALA A 21 -8.67 1.67 9.22
C ALA A 21 -9.57 1.83 7.99
N ALA A 22 -9.09 1.47 6.80
CA ALA A 22 -9.81 1.62 5.54
C ALA A 22 -10.74 0.42 5.27
N ALA A 23 -12.05 0.66 5.19
CA ALA A 23 -13.05 -0.41 5.06
C ALA A 23 -12.98 -1.17 3.72
N GLU A 24 -12.39 -0.56 2.69
CA GLU A 24 -12.22 -1.13 1.36
C GLU A 24 -10.94 -1.96 1.19
N LEU A 25 -10.04 -1.93 2.19
CA LEU A 25 -8.78 -2.65 2.19
C LEU A 25 -8.82 -3.83 3.15
N THR A 26 -8.18 -4.92 2.76
CA THR A 26 -7.91 -6.06 3.65
C THR A 26 -6.43 -6.07 3.96
N VAL A 27 -6.08 -6.14 5.24
CA VAL A 27 -4.69 -6.26 5.70
C VAL A 27 -4.46 -7.64 6.30
N LEU A 28 -3.51 -8.39 5.73
CA LEU A 28 -3.14 -9.73 6.18
C LEU A 28 -1.69 -9.76 6.65
N ALA A 29 -1.41 -10.48 7.73
CA ALA A 29 -0.05 -10.74 8.19
C ALA A 29 0.63 -11.78 7.28
N GLN A 30 1.87 -11.51 6.84
CA GLN A 30 2.66 -12.41 6.02
C GLN A 30 4.15 -12.33 6.43
N GLY A 31 4.52 -13.09 7.46
CA GLY A 31 5.86 -12.99 8.05
C GLY A 31 6.13 -11.58 8.59
N ASP A 32 7.26 -11.00 8.20
CA ASP A 32 7.63 -9.62 8.56
C ASP A 32 6.88 -8.56 7.73
N TYR A 33 5.99 -8.96 6.84
CA TYR A 33 5.23 -8.06 5.96
C TYR A 33 3.74 -8.03 6.30
N ARG A 34 3.09 -6.94 5.89
CA ARG A 34 1.64 -6.83 5.75
C ARG A 34 1.29 -6.83 4.27
N LYS A 35 0.39 -7.73 3.89
CA LYS A 35 -0.22 -7.73 2.57
C LYS A 35 -1.50 -6.88 2.63
N ILE A 36 -1.51 -5.77 1.91
CA ILE A 36 -2.66 -4.88 1.78
C ILE A 36 -3.29 -5.14 0.42
N GLU A 37 -4.53 -5.61 0.38
CA GLU A 37 -5.20 -6.00 -0.86
C GLU A 37 -6.63 -5.44 -0.96
N CYS A 38 -7.14 -5.34 -2.18
CA CYS A 38 -8.50 -4.88 -2.47
C CYS A 38 -9.03 -5.59 -3.72
N ALA A 39 -10.34 -5.91 -3.76
CA ALA A 39 -10.97 -6.51 -4.93
C ALA A 39 -10.86 -5.64 -6.20
N GLY A 40 -10.85 -4.31 -6.01
CA GLY A 40 -10.76 -3.31 -7.08
C GLY A 40 -9.34 -2.79 -7.28
N THR A 41 -9.16 -1.47 -7.21
CA THR A 41 -7.85 -0.81 -7.26
C THR A 41 -7.43 -0.42 -5.84
N VAL A 42 -6.25 -0.84 -5.40
CA VAL A 42 -5.68 -0.33 -4.14
C VAL A 42 -5.34 1.15 -4.37
N THR A 43 -5.98 2.05 -3.62
CA THR A 43 -5.75 3.51 -3.72
C THR A 43 -5.37 4.04 -2.34
N ILE A 44 -4.16 4.57 -2.21
CA ILE A 44 -3.65 5.10 -0.95
C ILE A 44 -3.20 6.55 -1.16
N PRO A 45 -3.89 7.54 -0.58
CA PRO A 45 -3.45 8.93 -0.59
C PRO A 45 -2.39 9.16 0.51
N ARG A 46 -1.19 9.63 0.15
CA ARG A 46 -0.07 9.83 1.09
C ARG A 46 -0.45 10.74 2.26
N ALA A 47 -1.19 11.82 1.97
CA ALA A 47 -1.56 12.77 3.01
C ALA A 47 -2.41 12.13 4.13
N ALA A 48 -3.21 11.11 3.81
CA ALA A 48 -4.04 10.41 4.80
C ALA A 48 -3.26 9.39 5.65
N THR A 49 -2.11 8.92 5.17
CA THR A 49 -1.24 8.02 5.95
C THR A 49 -0.36 8.77 6.93
N GLY A 50 -0.19 10.09 6.78
CA GLY A 50 0.74 10.88 7.60
C GLY A 50 2.22 10.62 7.28
N MET A 51 2.53 9.86 6.22
CA MET A 51 3.92 9.53 5.87
C MET A 51 4.69 10.73 5.33
N GLY A 52 5.93 10.85 5.79
CA GLY A 52 6.93 11.74 5.20
C GLY A 52 7.26 11.35 3.76
N GLN A 53 7.54 12.33 2.90
CA GLN A 53 7.79 12.12 1.47
C GLN A 53 8.94 11.14 1.19
N ALA A 54 10.03 11.19 1.96
CA ALA A 54 11.16 10.29 1.77
C ALA A 54 10.79 8.81 2.00
N VAL A 55 10.03 8.53 3.06
CA VAL A 55 9.59 7.17 3.40
C VAL A 55 8.51 6.68 2.42
N TRP A 56 7.64 7.58 1.98
CA TRP A 56 6.58 7.27 1.01
C TRP A 56 7.10 6.65 -0.28
N PHE A 57 8.20 7.16 -0.84
CA PHE A 57 8.79 6.60 -2.05
C PHE A 57 9.38 5.19 -1.85
N GLY A 58 9.54 4.74 -0.60
CA GLY A 58 9.89 3.38 -0.24
C GLY A 58 8.71 2.39 -0.17
N ALA A 59 7.46 2.83 -0.35
CA ALA A 59 6.28 1.97 -0.17
C ALA A 59 6.25 0.72 -1.05
N LEU A 60 6.90 0.74 -2.22
CA LEU A 60 6.94 -0.39 -3.17
C LEU A 60 8.09 -1.38 -2.95
N VAL A 61 8.98 -1.14 -1.98
CA VAL A 61 10.20 -1.96 -1.79
C VAL A 61 9.87 -3.41 -1.39
N GLY A 62 8.76 -3.64 -0.68
CA GLY A 62 8.29 -5.00 -0.37
C GLY A 62 7.66 -5.74 -1.56
N GLY A 63 7.43 -5.06 -2.68
CA GLY A 63 6.80 -5.60 -3.88
C GLY A 63 5.29 -5.38 -3.93
N PHE A 64 4.69 -5.77 -5.05
CA PHE A 64 3.25 -5.66 -5.30
C PHE A 64 2.76 -6.71 -6.32
N GLU A 65 1.45 -6.96 -6.33
CA GLU A 65 0.75 -7.71 -7.36
C GLU A 65 -0.18 -6.77 -8.14
N GLY A 66 -0.19 -6.86 -9.47
CA GLY A 66 -1.01 -6.02 -10.36
C GLY A 66 -0.17 -5.03 -11.18
N VAL A 67 -0.77 -3.89 -11.54
CA VAL A 67 -0.14 -2.83 -12.34
C VAL A 67 -0.17 -1.53 -11.56
N ILE A 68 0.98 -0.84 -11.49
CA ILE A 68 1.01 0.54 -10.98
C ILE A 68 0.30 1.44 -11.97
N LEU A 69 -0.85 1.97 -11.58
CA LEU A 69 -1.59 2.96 -12.35
C LEU A 69 -1.06 4.37 -12.09
N GLU A 70 -0.65 4.63 -10.84
CA GLU A 70 -0.07 5.90 -10.42
C GLU A 70 0.82 5.71 -9.20
N PHE A 71 1.98 6.36 -9.19
CA PHE A 71 2.80 6.51 -7.99
C PHE A 71 3.54 7.84 -8.05
N ASN A 72 3.16 8.77 -7.20
CA ASN A 72 3.79 10.09 -7.08
C ASN A 72 3.72 10.58 -5.63
N GLU A 73 4.11 11.82 -5.38
CA GLU A 73 4.09 12.45 -4.05
C GLU A 73 2.69 12.57 -3.40
N ASN A 74 1.61 12.32 -4.13
CA ASN A 74 0.24 12.47 -3.63
C ASN A 74 -0.44 11.13 -3.37
N ARG A 75 -0.28 10.13 -4.23
CA ARG A 75 -0.97 8.84 -4.10
C ARG A 75 -0.26 7.67 -4.79
N LEU A 76 -0.63 6.48 -4.34
CA LEU A 76 -0.29 5.18 -4.92
C LEU A 76 -1.57 4.49 -5.37
N MET A 77 -1.59 4.01 -6.60
CA MET A 77 -2.69 3.25 -7.19
C MET A 77 -2.17 1.96 -7.83
N ILE A 78 -2.69 0.82 -7.38
CA ILE A 78 -2.36 -0.51 -7.93
C ILE A 78 -3.66 -1.15 -8.44
N GLY A 79 -3.75 -1.30 -9.75
CA GLY A 79 -4.89 -1.90 -10.44
C GLY A 79 -4.68 -3.39 -10.74
N PRO A 80 -5.74 -4.10 -11.15
CA PRO A 80 -5.64 -5.48 -11.61
C PRO A 80 -4.77 -5.58 -12.88
N ASN A 81 -4.13 -6.74 -13.08
CA ASN A 81 -3.54 -7.07 -14.37
C ASN A 81 -4.66 -7.21 -15.41
N ILE A 82 -4.58 -6.42 -16.47
CA ILE A 82 -5.43 -6.59 -17.65
C ILE A 82 -4.64 -7.49 -18.60
N THR A 83 -4.97 -8.78 -18.62
CA THR A 83 -4.46 -9.73 -19.61
C THR A 83 -5.44 -9.83 -20.76
#